data_AF-A0A2E4NJX0-F1
#
_entry.id   AF-A0A2E4NJX0-F1
#
_cell.length_a   1.000
_cell.length_b   1.000
_cell.length_c   1.000
_cell.angle_alpha   90.00
_cell.angle_beta   90.00
_cell.angle_gamma   90.00
#
_symmetry.space_group_name_H-M   'P 1'
#
loop_
_entity.id
_entity.type
_entity.pdbx_description
1 polymer ?
#
loop_
_entity_poly.entity_id
_entity_poly.type
_entity_poly.pdbx_seq_one_letter_code
_entity_poly.pdbx_strand_id
1 'polypeptide(L)'
;MLSVFKKNKGNITEASIKNLIETEFDAEFYAKKYKFLETDDYLSHFLKEGWKEGLDPCEWFSTSKYLIAYPDVAASGVNPFFHYLHYGKAEGRNGGLVAKGNDDLRSLVRTNNFADSEYENSKYFSEACDILGTNTEFSSNDFERFANWTKIVPKANGPHPHVKAFIDSVKATGSGSEAVTSGWVIRKQNSFIWFETNQGQILPMRSAFFQYREDVYNAFEDEMTEALPLTGFVQALTACNPGTVLKIYALSSEGAHEVAQCEVERIESTPKKLAEFLATIDTPLSELPKRISKIDEPLISSAIAQKNKAIAAMPHEVYSFGECSNPEASIIIPLYGRVDFVEAQMQCFSKDLFIQNHCELIYVIDDPTLVEPFKKLSSDIHALYGIPFKVVWGGLNRGFSGANNLGVEYATAHYLLFLNSDAFPTNPGWVEQLTDVLNSNSDFGVVSPRLLFADGSIQHAGMEFVYRNELSIWTNHHPNMGIDPSLDLHTEATMVPAVTGACMLMTRALFDSVGGWDNGYLIGDFEDSDLCFKIREQGKHCIYVPTVELTHLERQSFNLTGAPDFRTKVVIYNATRHQNKWSSLLQQSVSKG
;
A
#
# COMPACT_ATOMS: atom_id res chain seq x y z
N MET A 1 -8.67 9.00 10.63
CA MET A 1 -7.80 10.09 10.16
C MET A 1 -8.67 11.30 9.77
N LEU A 2 -9.25 12.01 10.75
CA LEU A 2 -10.24 13.09 10.53
C LEU A 2 -10.05 14.29 11.49
N SER A 3 -8.85 14.47 12.04
CA SER A 3 -8.60 15.43 13.14
C SER A 3 -7.83 16.70 12.78
N VAL A 4 -7.52 16.96 11.51
CA VAL A 4 -6.68 18.12 11.16
C VAL A 4 -7.46 19.45 11.14
N PHE A 5 -8.79 19.44 10.92
CA PHE A 5 -9.56 20.69 10.76
C PHE A 5 -10.32 21.20 12.00
N LYS A 6 -10.10 20.62 13.19
CA LYS A 6 -10.83 21.02 14.42
C LYS A 6 -10.09 21.97 15.36
N LYS A 7 -8.86 22.39 15.08
CA LYS A 7 -8.12 23.31 15.95
C LYS A 7 -7.85 24.66 15.27
N ASN A 8 -8.60 25.67 15.72
CA ASN A 8 -8.46 27.13 15.53
C ASN A 8 -9.60 27.80 14.74
N LYS A 9 -10.77 27.92 15.38
CA LYS A 9 -11.84 28.84 14.93
C LYS A 9 -11.49 30.28 15.29
N GLY A 10 -10.94 31.03 14.34
CA GLY A 10 -11.30 32.44 14.15
C GLY A 10 -12.49 32.49 13.18
N ASN A 11 -13.50 33.33 13.42
CA ASN A 11 -14.70 33.38 12.60
C ASN A 11 -14.40 33.92 11.19
N ILE A 12 -14.15 33.01 10.24
CA ILE A 12 -14.13 33.34 8.80
C ILE A 12 -15.58 33.65 8.40
N THR A 13 -15.82 34.87 7.93
CA THR A 13 -17.13 35.32 7.41
C THR A 13 -17.09 35.42 5.89
N GLU A 14 -18.25 35.35 5.23
CA GLU A 14 -18.34 35.56 3.77
C GLU A 14 -17.71 36.90 3.32
N ALA A 15 -17.86 37.94 4.13
CA ALA A 15 -17.22 39.24 3.88
C ALA A 15 -15.69 39.15 3.92
N SER A 16 -15.12 38.39 4.85
CA SER A 16 -13.67 38.19 4.92
C SER A 16 -13.11 37.36 3.75
N ILE A 17 -13.87 36.38 3.27
CA ILE A 17 -13.51 35.58 2.09
C ILE A 17 -13.50 36.46 0.84
N LYS A 18 -14.59 37.24 0.65
CA LYS A 18 -14.71 38.16 -0.47
C LYS A 18 -13.56 39.17 -0.50
N ASN A 19 -13.30 39.84 0.62
CA ASN A 19 -12.25 40.88 0.69
C ASN A 19 -10.87 40.32 0.36
N LEU A 20 -10.55 39.09 0.80
CA LEU A 20 -9.25 38.47 0.53
C LEU A 20 -9.12 38.02 -0.93
N ILE A 21 -10.18 37.46 -1.52
CA ILE A 21 -10.17 37.11 -2.95
C ILE A 21 -10.06 38.36 -3.81
N GLU A 22 -10.82 39.42 -3.49
CA GLU A 22 -10.85 40.67 -4.24
C GLU A 22 -9.48 41.33 -4.37
N THR A 23 -8.59 41.17 -3.40
CA THR A 23 -7.23 41.74 -3.47
C THR A 23 -6.34 41.11 -4.54
N GLU A 24 -6.66 39.90 -5.00
CA GLU A 24 -5.79 39.07 -5.83
C GLU A 24 -6.49 38.53 -7.10
N PHE A 25 -7.79 38.81 -7.25
CA PHE A 25 -8.59 38.42 -8.41
C PHE A 25 -8.33 39.36 -9.60
N ASP A 26 -8.09 38.79 -10.78
CA ASP A 26 -7.82 39.56 -11.99
C ASP A 26 -9.03 39.51 -12.94
N ALA A 27 -9.86 40.56 -12.89
CA ALA A 27 -11.05 40.67 -13.69
C ALA A 27 -10.77 40.77 -15.20
N GLU A 28 -9.64 41.37 -15.61
CA GLU A 28 -9.28 41.49 -17.03
C GLU A 28 -8.85 40.13 -17.59
N PHE A 29 -8.04 39.38 -16.84
CA PHE A 29 -7.68 38.00 -17.17
C PHE A 29 -8.93 37.13 -17.27
N TYR A 30 -9.82 37.20 -16.27
CA TYR A 30 -11.02 36.38 -16.19
C TYR A 30 -11.95 36.63 -17.39
N ALA A 31 -12.21 37.90 -17.71
CA ALA A 31 -13.01 38.29 -18.87
C ALA A 31 -12.37 37.87 -20.21
N LYS A 32 -11.04 38.03 -20.33
CA LYS A 32 -10.31 37.68 -21.55
C LYS A 32 -10.26 36.16 -21.78
N LYS A 33 -10.11 35.38 -20.72
CA LYS A 33 -10.01 33.91 -20.77
C LYS A 33 -11.38 33.26 -20.97
N TYR A 34 -12.42 33.78 -20.31
CA TYR A 34 -13.77 33.18 -20.29
C TYR A 34 -14.79 34.02 -21.05
N LYS A 35 -14.56 34.20 -22.37
CA LYS A 35 -15.39 35.04 -23.26
C LYS A 35 -16.85 34.57 -23.42
N PHE A 36 -17.18 33.38 -22.92
CA PHE A 36 -18.53 32.80 -22.98
C PHE A 36 -19.43 33.24 -21.82
N LEU A 37 -18.90 33.95 -20.82
CA LEU A 37 -19.68 34.41 -19.66
C LEU A 37 -20.49 35.67 -20.00
N GLU A 38 -21.80 35.62 -19.77
CA GLU A 38 -22.73 36.74 -19.97
C GLU A 38 -22.92 37.55 -18.67
N THR A 39 -21.82 38.05 -18.09
CA THR A 39 -21.84 38.87 -16.86
C THR A 39 -20.77 39.95 -16.89
N ASP A 40 -21.07 41.12 -16.33
CA ASP A 40 -20.10 42.21 -16.10
C ASP A 40 -19.52 42.17 -14.67
N ASP A 41 -20.05 41.32 -13.78
CA ASP A 41 -19.59 41.14 -12.40
C ASP A 41 -18.84 39.80 -12.24
N TYR A 42 -17.62 39.76 -12.79
CA TYR A 42 -16.76 38.57 -12.82
C TYR A 42 -16.32 38.09 -11.45
N LEU A 43 -16.13 39.00 -10.49
CA LEU A 43 -15.75 38.65 -9.12
C LEU A 43 -16.90 37.92 -8.41
N SER A 44 -18.13 38.44 -8.51
CA SER A 44 -19.30 37.75 -7.95
C SER A 44 -19.54 36.40 -8.62
N HIS A 45 -19.35 36.30 -9.94
CA HIS A 45 -19.42 35.03 -10.65
C HIS A 45 -18.38 34.04 -10.12
N PHE A 46 -17.12 34.44 -10.03
CA PHE A 46 -16.06 33.56 -9.53
C PHE A 46 -16.37 33.07 -8.12
N LEU A 47 -16.78 33.95 -7.20
CA LEU A 47 -17.08 33.61 -5.80
C LEU A 47 -18.21 32.59 -5.64
N LYS A 48 -19.24 32.64 -6.50
CA LYS A 48 -20.44 31.80 -6.38
C LYS A 48 -20.34 30.49 -7.16
N GLU A 49 -19.80 30.57 -8.37
CA GLU A 49 -19.93 29.55 -9.41
C GLU A 49 -18.57 29.22 -10.04
N GLY A 50 -17.80 30.22 -10.44
CA GLY A 50 -16.59 30.00 -11.24
C GLY A 50 -15.54 29.08 -10.60
N TRP A 51 -15.28 29.18 -9.30
CA TRP A 51 -14.32 28.27 -8.65
C TRP A 51 -14.84 26.82 -8.57
N LYS A 52 -16.16 26.60 -8.55
CA LYS A 52 -16.76 25.26 -8.55
C LYS A 52 -16.70 24.62 -9.93
N GLU A 53 -16.74 25.46 -10.96
CA GLU A 53 -16.55 25.08 -12.37
C GLU A 53 -15.06 24.92 -12.73
N GLY A 54 -14.16 25.12 -11.77
CA GLY A 54 -12.72 24.98 -11.98
C GLY A 54 -12.07 26.15 -12.73
N LEU A 55 -12.77 27.27 -12.88
CA LEU A 55 -12.26 28.47 -13.55
C LEU A 55 -11.18 29.16 -12.72
N ASP A 56 -10.17 29.70 -13.38
CA ASP A 56 -8.99 30.28 -12.74
C ASP A 56 -9.22 31.78 -12.48
N PRO A 57 -8.99 32.28 -11.25
CA PRO A 57 -9.24 33.67 -10.86
C PRO A 57 -8.19 34.67 -11.38
N CYS A 58 -6.99 34.22 -11.70
CA CYS A 58 -5.88 35.05 -12.16
C CYS A 58 -4.84 34.20 -12.91
N GLU A 59 -3.89 34.84 -13.58
CA GLU A 59 -2.89 34.14 -14.40
C GLU A 59 -1.97 33.22 -13.58
N TRP A 60 -1.74 33.55 -12.30
CA TRP A 60 -0.76 32.85 -11.46
C TRP A 60 -1.35 31.78 -10.53
N PHE A 61 -2.66 31.53 -10.59
CA PHE A 61 -3.33 30.52 -9.77
C PHE A 61 -4.26 29.65 -10.62
N SER A 62 -4.21 28.33 -10.40
CA SER A 62 -5.19 27.43 -11.04
C SER A 62 -6.08 26.73 -10.02
N THR A 63 -7.38 26.97 -10.14
CA THR A 63 -8.43 26.40 -9.27
C THR A 63 -8.44 24.88 -9.38
N SER A 64 -8.48 24.38 -10.62
CA SER A 64 -8.54 22.94 -10.89
C SER A 64 -7.27 22.22 -10.43
N LYS A 65 -6.08 22.76 -10.74
CA LYS A 65 -4.80 22.15 -10.34
C LYS A 65 -4.60 22.19 -8.82
N TYR A 66 -5.00 23.28 -8.16
CA TYR A 66 -4.91 23.37 -6.70
C TYR A 66 -5.78 22.34 -5.99
N LEU A 67 -7.01 22.11 -6.47
CA LEU A 67 -7.90 21.10 -5.89
C LEU A 67 -7.43 19.65 -6.16
N ILE A 68 -6.78 19.40 -7.30
CA ILE A 68 -6.16 18.10 -7.60
C ILE A 68 -4.94 17.86 -6.69
N ALA A 69 -4.07 18.86 -6.54
CA ALA A 69 -2.86 18.76 -5.74
C ALA A 69 -3.14 18.66 -4.23
N TYR A 70 -4.27 19.21 -3.78
CA TYR A 70 -4.65 19.25 -2.37
C TYR A 70 -6.05 18.65 -2.14
N PRO A 71 -6.17 17.30 -2.13
CA PRO A 71 -7.44 16.61 -1.91
C PRO A 71 -8.10 16.94 -0.57
N ASP A 72 -7.31 17.34 0.44
CA ASP A 72 -7.80 17.83 1.73
C ASP A 72 -8.60 19.14 1.58
N VAL A 73 -8.17 20.02 0.68
CA VAL A 73 -8.90 21.25 0.35
C VAL A 73 -10.14 20.93 -0.47
N ALA A 74 -10.03 20.02 -1.44
CA ALA A 74 -11.18 19.58 -2.23
C ALA A 74 -12.28 18.97 -1.34
N ALA A 75 -11.91 18.12 -0.39
CA ALA A 75 -12.84 17.51 0.57
C ALA A 75 -13.46 18.54 1.53
N SER A 76 -12.79 19.66 1.79
CA SER A 76 -13.30 20.72 2.68
C SER A 76 -14.45 21.52 2.06
N GLY A 77 -14.58 21.54 0.73
CA GLY A 77 -15.55 22.37 0.02
C GLY A 77 -15.30 23.88 0.14
N VAL A 78 -14.14 24.30 0.64
CA VAL A 78 -13.74 25.71 0.73
C VAL A 78 -13.24 26.19 -0.62
N ASN A 79 -13.47 27.48 -0.94
CA ASN A 79 -12.93 28.09 -2.16
C ASN A 79 -11.39 27.93 -2.19
N PRO A 80 -10.81 27.27 -3.20
CA PRO A 80 -9.40 26.93 -3.24
C PRO A 80 -8.48 28.15 -3.30
N PHE A 81 -8.92 29.22 -3.97
CA PHE A 81 -8.15 30.46 -4.06
C PHE A 81 -8.10 31.18 -2.71
N PHE A 82 -9.23 31.25 -2.00
CA PHE A 82 -9.26 31.74 -0.62
C PHE A 82 -8.37 30.88 0.29
N HIS A 83 -8.50 29.56 0.21
CA HIS A 83 -7.69 28.65 1.01
C HIS A 83 -6.19 28.89 0.79
N TYR A 84 -5.77 29.05 -0.47
CA TYR A 84 -4.38 29.33 -0.81
C TYR A 84 -3.90 30.66 -0.21
N LEU A 85 -4.66 31.74 -0.39
CA LEU A 85 -4.32 33.07 0.12
C LEU A 85 -4.27 33.12 1.64
N HIS A 86 -5.15 32.40 2.32
CA HIS A 86 -5.29 32.46 3.76
C HIS A 86 -4.38 31.47 4.51
N TYR A 87 -4.21 30.26 3.98
CA TYR A 87 -3.45 29.17 4.60
C TYR A 87 -2.32 28.66 3.70
N GLY A 88 -2.66 28.30 2.46
CA GLY A 88 -1.78 27.53 1.59
C GLY A 88 -0.41 28.17 1.37
N LYS A 89 -0.33 29.50 1.22
CA LYS A 89 0.93 30.22 1.05
C LYS A 89 1.85 30.11 2.28
N ALA A 90 1.30 30.18 3.49
CA ALA A 90 2.05 30.01 4.73
C ALA A 90 2.45 28.54 4.98
N GLU A 91 1.64 27.61 4.49
CA GLU A 91 1.90 26.17 4.54
C GLU A 91 2.89 25.67 3.45
N GLY A 92 3.36 26.56 2.57
CA GLY A 92 4.27 26.20 1.48
C GLY A 92 3.60 25.43 0.33
N ARG A 93 2.26 25.45 0.24
CA ARG A 93 1.52 24.90 -0.89
C ARG A 93 1.82 25.72 -2.15
N ASN A 94 1.83 25.10 -3.33
CA ASN A 94 1.89 25.81 -4.60
C ASN A 94 0.49 26.35 -4.96
N GLY A 95 0.40 27.43 -5.73
CA GLY A 95 -0.90 28.03 -6.12
C GLY A 95 -1.65 27.24 -7.21
N GLY A 96 -1.42 25.93 -7.34
CA GLY A 96 -1.85 25.16 -8.51
C GLY A 96 -1.08 25.51 -9.78
N LEU A 97 -0.11 26.42 -9.70
CA LEU A 97 0.92 26.60 -10.70
C LEU A 97 2.22 26.02 -10.18
N VAL A 98 2.76 25.08 -10.94
CA VAL A 98 4.16 24.69 -10.81
C VAL A 98 4.96 25.95 -11.14
N ALA A 99 5.85 26.36 -10.22
CA ALA A 99 6.84 27.37 -10.53
C ALA A 99 7.47 27.02 -11.89
N LYS A 100 7.77 28.02 -12.74
CA LYS A 100 8.80 27.83 -13.77
C LYS A 100 10.13 27.63 -13.02
N GLY A 101 10.29 26.43 -12.47
CA GLY A 101 11.39 25.99 -11.64
C GLY A 101 12.07 24.84 -12.37
N ASN A 102 13.18 25.20 -12.99
CA ASN A 102 14.19 24.32 -13.60
C ASN A 102 14.32 22.96 -12.92
N ASP A 103 13.88 21.90 -13.61
CA ASP A 103 14.77 21.00 -14.33
C ASP A 103 14.09 20.76 -15.68
N ASP A 104 14.62 21.35 -16.75
CA ASP A 104 13.93 21.40 -18.04
C ASP A 104 13.75 19.97 -18.58
N LEU A 105 12.58 19.34 -18.39
CA LEU A 105 12.30 18.01 -18.96
C LEU A 105 12.53 18.02 -20.48
N ARG A 106 12.40 19.18 -21.15
CA ARG A 106 12.76 19.34 -22.56
C ARG A 106 14.26 19.19 -22.81
N SER A 107 15.12 19.52 -21.84
CA SER A 107 16.58 19.31 -21.92
C SER A 107 16.99 17.83 -21.85
N LEU A 108 16.13 16.97 -21.33
CA LEU A 108 16.37 15.52 -21.26
C LEU A 108 16.18 14.83 -22.61
N VAL A 109 15.56 15.50 -23.58
CA VAL A 109 15.26 14.96 -24.90
C VAL A 109 15.87 15.80 -26.01
N ARG A 110 16.33 15.14 -27.08
CA ARG A 110 16.73 15.84 -28.30
C ARG A 110 15.50 16.07 -29.16
N THR A 111 15.31 17.30 -29.65
CA THR A 111 14.16 17.66 -30.47
C THR A 111 14.54 17.89 -31.93
N ASN A 112 13.58 17.68 -32.83
CA ASN A 112 13.64 18.11 -34.23
C ASN A 112 12.33 18.79 -34.58
N ASN A 113 12.37 19.82 -35.43
CA ASN A 113 11.16 20.57 -35.85
C ASN A 113 10.57 20.06 -37.18
N PHE A 114 10.98 18.89 -37.64
CA PHE A 114 10.50 18.32 -38.91
C PHE A 114 9.27 17.44 -38.67
N ALA A 115 8.19 17.72 -39.40
CA ALA A 115 7.00 16.87 -39.41
C ALA A 115 7.25 15.64 -40.30
N ASP A 116 7.12 14.44 -39.72
CA ASP A 116 7.03 13.20 -40.49
C ASP A 116 5.58 12.99 -40.97
N SER A 117 5.20 13.72 -42.03
CA SER A 117 3.84 13.67 -42.60
C SER A 117 3.55 12.38 -43.38
N GLU A 118 4.57 11.53 -43.59
CA GLU A 118 4.46 10.31 -44.40
C GLU A 118 4.56 9.01 -43.58
N TYR A 119 4.75 9.09 -42.26
CA TYR A 119 4.90 7.92 -41.39
C TYR A 119 3.82 6.85 -41.63
N GLU A 120 2.55 7.25 -41.64
CA GLU A 120 1.42 6.31 -41.83
C GLU A 120 1.34 5.73 -43.25
N ASN A 121 1.99 6.36 -44.23
CA ASN A 121 2.10 5.88 -45.60
C ASN A 121 3.42 5.12 -45.85
N SER A 122 4.27 5.00 -44.83
CA SER A 122 5.59 4.40 -44.96
C SER A 122 5.51 2.87 -45.05
N LYS A 123 6.50 2.29 -45.73
CA LYS A 123 6.71 0.85 -45.78
C LYS A 123 6.77 0.24 -44.38
N TYR A 124 7.51 0.86 -43.45
CA TYR A 124 7.71 0.32 -42.11
C TYR A 124 6.43 0.34 -41.28
N PHE A 125 5.60 1.37 -41.43
CA PHE A 125 4.30 1.42 -40.76
C PHE A 125 3.37 0.32 -41.25
N SER A 126 3.28 0.10 -42.57
CA SER A 126 2.50 -0.99 -43.15
C SER A 126 2.97 -2.35 -42.63
N GLU A 127 4.27 -2.62 -42.67
CA GLU A 127 4.83 -3.89 -42.18
C GLU A 127 4.59 -4.11 -40.68
N ALA A 128 4.75 -3.06 -39.86
CA ALA A 128 4.45 -3.15 -38.44
C ALA A 128 2.96 -3.43 -38.17
N CYS A 129 2.07 -2.77 -38.91
CA CYS A 129 0.63 -3.03 -38.85
C CYS A 129 0.27 -4.45 -39.32
N ASP A 130 0.96 -5.00 -40.32
CA ASP A 130 0.71 -6.37 -40.79
C ASP A 130 1.16 -7.44 -39.77
N ILE A 131 2.26 -7.18 -39.06
CA ILE A 131 2.81 -8.12 -38.07
C ILE A 131 2.02 -8.11 -36.78
N LEU A 132 1.79 -6.91 -36.25
CA LEU A 132 1.15 -6.74 -34.96
C LEU A 132 -0.38 -6.71 -35.13
N GLY A 133 -0.90 -6.10 -36.18
CA GLY A 133 -2.31 -5.73 -36.29
C GLY A 133 -2.59 -4.36 -35.66
N THR A 134 -3.77 -3.82 -35.94
CA THR A 134 -4.26 -2.56 -35.35
C THR A 134 -4.99 -2.76 -34.01
N ASN A 135 -5.27 -4.01 -33.64
CA ASN A 135 -5.95 -4.37 -32.40
C ASN A 135 -5.02 -4.30 -31.16
N THR A 136 -5.63 -4.21 -29.99
CA THR A 136 -4.94 -3.97 -28.71
C THR A 136 -4.36 -5.22 -28.05
N GLU A 137 -4.78 -6.43 -28.44
CA GLU A 137 -4.32 -7.70 -27.86
C GLU A 137 -3.50 -8.49 -28.90
N PHE A 138 -2.26 -8.85 -28.55
CA PHE A 138 -1.37 -9.64 -29.41
C PHE A 138 -1.06 -10.99 -28.78
N SER A 139 -0.91 -12.00 -29.63
CA SER A 139 -0.34 -13.27 -29.19
C SER A 139 1.17 -13.14 -28.99
N SER A 140 1.75 -14.01 -28.15
CA SER A 140 3.21 -14.08 -27.99
C SER A 140 3.95 -14.30 -29.32
N ASN A 141 3.30 -14.98 -30.28
CA ASN A 141 3.83 -15.24 -31.60
C ASN A 141 3.91 -13.98 -32.47
N ASP A 142 2.95 -13.06 -32.36
CA ASP A 142 2.97 -11.79 -33.11
C ASP A 142 4.12 -10.90 -32.61
N PHE A 143 4.36 -10.91 -31.30
CA PHE A 143 5.49 -10.20 -30.72
C PHE A 143 6.85 -10.80 -31.12
N GLU A 144 6.97 -12.12 -31.19
CA GLU A 144 8.21 -12.76 -31.66
C GLU A 144 8.51 -12.40 -33.14
N ARG A 145 7.47 -12.38 -33.98
CA ARG A 145 7.59 -11.89 -35.37
C ARG A 145 8.02 -10.43 -35.42
N PHE A 146 7.42 -9.59 -34.59
CA PHE A 146 7.79 -8.17 -34.49
C PHE A 146 9.24 -8.00 -34.01
N ALA A 147 9.66 -8.73 -32.98
CA ALA A 147 11.02 -8.71 -32.45
C ALA A 147 12.07 -9.18 -33.46
N ASN A 148 11.71 -10.10 -34.36
CA ASN A 148 12.60 -10.51 -35.45
C ASN A 148 12.62 -9.49 -36.58
N TRP A 149 11.48 -8.86 -36.89
CA TRP A 149 11.39 -7.79 -37.88
C TRP A 149 12.15 -6.53 -37.46
N THR A 150 12.10 -6.11 -36.19
CA THR A 150 12.82 -4.91 -35.72
C THR A 150 14.35 -5.03 -35.85
N LYS A 151 14.90 -6.25 -35.92
CA LYS A 151 16.33 -6.50 -36.17
C LYS A 151 16.76 -6.17 -37.60
N ILE A 152 15.84 -6.17 -38.56
CA ILE A 152 16.11 -5.84 -39.97
C ILE A 152 15.69 -4.42 -40.36
N VAL A 153 14.92 -3.73 -39.49
CA VAL A 153 14.59 -2.32 -39.67
C VAL A 153 15.86 -1.48 -39.46
N PRO A 154 16.21 -0.57 -40.40
CA PRO A 154 17.41 0.26 -40.24
C PRO A 154 17.28 1.17 -39.02
N LYS A 155 18.39 1.37 -38.30
CA LYS A 155 18.45 2.36 -37.22
C LYS A 155 18.63 3.74 -37.86
N ALA A 156 17.64 4.61 -37.67
CA ALA A 156 17.64 5.96 -38.21
C ALA A 156 18.56 6.87 -37.39
N ASN A 157 19.15 7.87 -38.04
CA ASN A 157 20.05 8.83 -37.39
C ASN A 157 19.27 10.05 -36.91
N GLY A 158 19.61 10.54 -35.72
CA GLY A 158 19.03 11.76 -35.17
C GLY A 158 17.72 11.56 -34.39
N PRO A 159 17.19 12.64 -33.79
CA PRO A 159 15.99 12.59 -32.95
C PRO A 159 14.75 12.19 -33.74
N HIS A 160 13.86 11.44 -33.09
CA HIS A 160 12.58 11.07 -33.67
C HIS A 160 11.69 12.33 -33.89
N PRO A 161 10.96 12.44 -35.01
CA PRO A 161 10.10 13.58 -35.34
C PRO A 161 9.02 13.91 -34.28
N HIS A 162 8.28 12.89 -33.80
CA HIS A 162 7.13 13.10 -32.89
C HIS A 162 7.20 12.41 -31.52
N VAL A 163 8.04 11.38 -31.35
CA VAL A 163 8.12 10.60 -30.11
C VAL A 163 9.27 11.12 -29.26
N LYS A 164 8.96 11.45 -28.01
CA LYS A 164 9.93 11.88 -26.99
C LYS A 164 9.80 10.96 -25.80
N ALA A 165 10.91 10.52 -25.24
CA ALA A 165 10.88 9.62 -24.10
C ALA A 165 12.07 9.88 -23.18
N PHE A 166 11.90 9.52 -21.92
CA PHE A 166 12.96 9.48 -20.93
C PHE A 166 12.71 8.31 -19.98
N ILE A 167 13.80 7.70 -19.51
CA ILE A 167 13.75 6.63 -18.52
C ILE A 167 14.22 7.23 -17.21
N ASP A 168 13.30 7.35 -16.24
CA ASP A 168 13.62 7.86 -14.90
C ASP A 168 14.54 6.89 -14.17
N SER A 169 14.26 5.58 -14.27
CA SER A 169 15.11 4.54 -13.69
C SER A 169 14.87 3.16 -14.30
N VAL A 170 15.89 2.30 -14.18
CA VAL A 170 15.75 0.85 -14.35
C VAL A 170 16.49 0.14 -13.23
N LYS A 171 15.77 -0.66 -12.43
CA LYS A 171 16.34 -1.39 -11.29
C LYS A 171 16.16 -2.89 -11.47
N ALA A 172 17.26 -3.63 -11.61
CA ALA A 172 17.26 -5.09 -11.56
C ALA A 172 17.02 -5.59 -10.14
N THR A 173 16.04 -6.46 -9.97
CA THR A 173 15.80 -7.18 -8.73
C THR A 173 16.89 -8.25 -8.56
N GLY A 174 17.22 -8.60 -7.32
CA GLY A 174 18.35 -9.47 -7.00
C GLY A 174 18.23 -10.93 -7.47
N SER A 175 17.12 -11.34 -8.11
CA SER A 175 16.95 -12.67 -8.71
C SER A 175 17.76 -12.87 -10.00
N GLY A 176 18.26 -11.79 -10.63
CA GLY A 176 19.17 -11.88 -11.79
C GLY A 176 18.49 -12.12 -13.14
N SER A 177 17.20 -11.83 -13.25
CA SER A 177 16.47 -11.83 -14.53
C SER A 177 15.34 -10.82 -14.59
N GLU A 178 14.91 -10.25 -13.47
CA GLU A 178 13.79 -9.32 -13.43
C GLU A 178 14.26 -7.89 -13.14
N ALA A 179 13.64 -6.91 -13.77
CA ALA A 179 13.86 -5.51 -13.47
C ALA A 179 12.56 -4.72 -13.51
N VAL A 180 12.56 -3.54 -12.91
CA VAL A 180 11.46 -2.58 -13.03
C VAL A 180 12.00 -1.32 -13.67
N THR A 181 11.30 -0.84 -14.69
CA THR A 181 11.57 0.45 -15.31
C THR A 181 10.41 1.41 -15.09
N SER A 182 10.75 2.68 -14.90
CA SER A 182 9.81 3.80 -14.89
C SER A 182 10.34 4.94 -15.76
N GLY A 183 9.44 5.72 -16.33
CA GLY A 183 9.78 6.85 -17.17
C GLY A 183 8.56 7.50 -17.78
N TRP A 184 8.77 8.22 -18.87
CA TRP A 184 7.70 8.80 -19.66
C TRP A 184 7.97 8.73 -21.16
N VAL A 185 6.89 8.74 -21.94
CA VAL A 185 6.88 8.76 -23.40
C VAL A 185 5.69 9.55 -23.93
N ILE A 186 5.99 10.60 -24.71
CA ILE A 186 5.03 11.36 -25.51
C ILE A 186 4.94 10.69 -26.88
N ARG A 187 3.73 10.28 -27.28
CA ARG A 187 3.48 9.52 -28.50
C ARG A 187 2.06 9.73 -29.02
N LYS A 188 1.84 9.43 -30.30
CA LYS A 188 0.51 9.38 -30.91
C LYS A 188 -0.07 7.96 -30.85
N GLN A 189 -1.36 7.81 -31.13
CA GLN A 189 -2.06 6.52 -31.12
C GLN A 189 -1.36 5.45 -31.99
N ASN A 190 -0.84 5.85 -33.16
CA ASN A 190 -0.25 4.97 -34.16
C ASN A 190 1.28 4.79 -34.01
N SER A 191 1.88 5.28 -32.91
CA SER A 191 3.32 5.15 -32.67
C SER A 191 3.70 3.71 -32.25
N PHE A 192 4.63 3.09 -32.97
CA PHE A 192 5.24 1.82 -32.54
C PHE A 192 6.48 2.10 -31.70
N ILE A 193 6.44 1.67 -30.42
CA ILE A 193 7.54 1.82 -29.46
C ILE A 193 7.83 0.51 -28.74
N TRP A 194 9.11 0.26 -28.45
CA TRP A 194 9.57 -0.93 -27.73
C TRP A 194 10.84 -0.66 -26.94
N PHE A 195 11.15 -1.58 -26.03
CA PHE A 195 12.43 -1.62 -25.35
C PHE A 195 13.39 -2.55 -26.07
N GLU A 196 14.68 -2.21 -26.09
CA GLU A 196 15.75 -3.05 -26.61
C GLU A 196 16.96 -2.99 -25.67
N THR A 197 17.53 -4.14 -25.32
CA THR A 197 18.78 -4.18 -24.53
C THR A 197 20.00 -4.03 -25.44
N ASN A 198 21.13 -3.59 -24.90
CA ASN A 198 22.42 -3.63 -25.62
C ASN A 198 22.87 -5.04 -26.06
N GLN A 199 22.18 -6.09 -25.59
CA GLN A 199 22.37 -7.48 -26.00
C GLN A 199 21.43 -7.91 -27.14
N GLY A 200 20.61 -6.98 -27.67
CA GLY A 200 19.70 -7.20 -28.80
C GLY A 200 18.38 -7.88 -28.41
N GLN A 201 18.04 -7.92 -27.12
CA GLN A 201 16.75 -8.46 -26.68
C GLN A 201 15.66 -7.39 -26.76
N ILE A 202 14.57 -7.75 -27.43
CA ILE A 202 13.40 -6.88 -27.65
C ILE A 202 12.34 -7.18 -26.59
N LEU A 203 11.83 -6.16 -25.91
CA LEU A 203 10.80 -6.26 -24.88
C LEU A 203 9.62 -5.32 -25.21
N PRO A 204 8.37 -5.80 -25.10
CA PRO A 204 7.20 -5.01 -25.49
C PRO A 204 6.96 -3.90 -24.48
N MET A 205 6.74 -2.67 -24.94
CA MET A 205 6.32 -1.57 -24.05
C MET A 205 4.80 -1.53 -23.83
N ARG A 206 4.03 -2.29 -24.62
CA ARG A 206 2.56 -2.37 -24.48
C ARG A 206 2.10 -3.03 -23.17
N SER A 207 2.97 -3.81 -22.53
CA SER A 207 2.70 -4.40 -21.21
C SER A 207 2.86 -3.41 -20.05
N ALA A 208 3.37 -2.20 -20.31
CA ALA A 208 3.52 -1.18 -19.29
C ALA A 208 2.18 -0.79 -18.64
N PHE A 209 2.25 -0.38 -17.38
CA PHE A 209 1.23 0.40 -16.73
C PHE A 209 1.42 1.87 -17.14
N PHE A 210 0.58 2.36 -18.04
CA PHE A 210 0.60 3.76 -18.45
C PHE A 210 -0.23 4.61 -17.48
N GLN A 211 0.30 5.76 -17.11
CA GLN A 211 -0.30 6.67 -16.14
C GLN A 211 -0.13 8.13 -16.56
N TYR A 212 -0.98 9.00 -16.02
CA TYR A 212 -0.84 10.43 -16.21
C TYR A 212 0.37 10.95 -15.43
N ARG A 213 1.16 11.84 -16.06
CA ARG A 213 2.31 12.53 -15.46
C ARG A 213 2.15 14.03 -15.70
N GLU A 214 1.77 14.74 -14.65
CA GLU A 214 1.46 16.17 -14.72
C GLU A 214 2.67 17.02 -15.10
N ASP A 215 3.84 16.69 -14.54
CA ASP A 215 5.12 17.34 -14.85
C ASP A 215 5.46 17.26 -16.34
N VAL A 216 5.25 16.10 -16.96
CA VAL A 216 5.45 15.90 -18.40
C VAL A 216 4.42 16.70 -19.21
N TYR A 217 3.14 16.66 -18.81
CA TYR A 217 2.09 17.42 -19.50
C TYR A 217 2.38 18.92 -19.48
N ASN A 218 2.73 19.46 -18.32
CA ASN A 218 3.09 20.87 -18.16
C ASN A 218 4.36 21.25 -18.95
N ALA A 219 5.33 20.34 -19.02
CA ALA A 219 6.57 20.59 -19.74
C ALA A 219 6.44 20.53 -21.26
N PHE A 220 5.42 19.86 -21.81
CA PHE A 220 5.24 19.68 -23.27
C PHE A 220 3.83 20.07 -23.74
N GLU A 221 3.17 21.00 -23.06
CA GLU A 221 1.77 21.39 -23.28
C GLU A 221 1.43 21.69 -24.75
N ASP A 222 2.34 22.36 -25.46
CA ASP A 222 2.21 22.71 -26.89
C ASP A 222 2.19 21.50 -27.83
N GLU A 223 2.76 20.38 -27.39
CA GLU A 223 2.85 19.13 -28.13
C GLU A 223 1.77 18.11 -27.72
N MET A 224 1.08 18.34 -26.60
CA MET A 224 0.08 17.40 -26.07
C MET A 224 -1.22 17.36 -26.90
N THR A 225 -1.45 18.32 -27.80
CA THR A 225 -2.68 18.43 -28.61
C THR A 225 -3.00 17.16 -29.42
N GLU A 226 -1.98 16.46 -29.93
CA GLU A 226 -2.13 15.23 -30.71
C GLU A 226 -1.55 13.99 -30.00
N ALA A 227 -1.05 14.16 -28.79
CA ALA A 227 -0.41 13.10 -28.03
C ALA A 227 -1.43 12.32 -27.18
N LEU A 228 -1.07 11.08 -26.83
CA LEU A 228 -1.81 10.32 -25.84
C LEU A 228 -1.61 10.93 -24.43
N PRO A 229 -2.67 11.01 -23.62
CA PRO A 229 -2.61 11.69 -22.31
C PRO A 229 -1.81 10.92 -21.26
N LEU A 230 -1.72 9.59 -21.37
CA LEU A 230 -0.97 8.75 -20.44
C LEU A 230 0.49 8.63 -20.89
N THR A 231 1.28 9.61 -20.45
CA THR A 231 2.70 9.77 -20.82
C THR A 231 3.62 8.99 -19.91
N GLY A 232 3.30 8.82 -18.62
CA GLY A 232 4.11 8.04 -17.68
C GLY A 232 3.97 6.54 -17.93
N PHE A 233 5.03 5.78 -17.65
CA PHE A 233 4.99 4.32 -17.70
C PHE A 233 5.73 3.68 -16.51
N VAL A 234 5.25 2.51 -16.11
CA VAL A 234 5.93 1.60 -15.18
C VAL A 234 5.83 0.18 -15.74
N GLN A 235 6.93 -0.57 -15.78
CA GLN A 235 6.90 -1.92 -16.32
C GLN A 235 7.90 -2.87 -15.63
N ALA A 236 7.45 -4.08 -15.33
CA ALA A 236 8.31 -5.21 -15.01
C ALA A 236 8.91 -5.83 -16.29
N LEU A 237 10.20 -6.11 -16.28
CA LEU A 237 11.00 -6.63 -17.39
C LEU A 237 11.59 -7.98 -16.99
N THR A 238 11.69 -8.93 -17.92
CA THR A 238 12.12 -10.32 -17.66
C THR A 238 13.52 -10.67 -18.18
N ALA A 239 14.33 -9.67 -18.54
CA ALA A 239 15.72 -9.90 -18.95
C ALA A 239 16.60 -8.65 -18.86
N CYS A 240 16.76 -8.14 -17.66
CA CYS A 240 17.60 -6.96 -17.41
C CYS A 240 18.47 -7.22 -16.19
N ASN A 241 19.75 -7.49 -16.45
CA ASN A 241 20.75 -7.66 -15.42
C ASN A 241 21.45 -6.33 -15.11
N PRO A 242 22.05 -6.16 -13.92
CA PRO A 242 22.89 -5.00 -13.65
C PRO A 242 23.97 -4.82 -14.73
N GLY A 243 24.13 -3.60 -15.24
CA GLY A 243 25.06 -3.26 -16.33
C GLY A 243 24.53 -3.51 -17.75
N THR A 244 23.34 -4.09 -17.91
CA THR A 244 22.59 -4.03 -19.18
C THR A 244 22.22 -2.56 -19.45
N VAL A 245 22.26 -2.13 -20.71
CA VAL A 245 21.69 -0.82 -21.11
C VAL A 245 20.33 -1.07 -21.73
N LEU A 246 19.28 -0.51 -21.13
CA LEU A 246 17.92 -0.54 -21.66
C LEU A 246 17.71 0.69 -22.54
N LYS A 247 17.19 0.50 -23.75
CA LYS A 247 16.89 1.55 -24.71
C LYS A 247 15.42 1.55 -25.07
N ILE A 248 14.85 2.72 -25.36
CA ILE A 248 13.54 2.85 -26.00
C ILE A 248 13.77 3.19 -27.47
N TYR A 249 13.14 2.43 -28.35
CA TYR A 249 13.08 2.72 -29.78
C TYR A 249 11.67 3.11 -30.21
N ALA A 250 11.60 4.01 -31.20
CA ALA A 250 10.37 4.44 -31.85
C ALA A 250 10.51 4.38 -33.37
N LEU A 251 9.46 3.92 -34.05
CA LEU A 251 9.44 3.78 -35.51
C LEU A 251 9.01 5.08 -36.22
N SER A 252 9.70 5.43 -37.30
CA SER A 252 9.37 6.52 -38.23
C SER A 252 9.34 6.03 -39.68
N SER A 253 9.11 6.93 -40.64
CA SER A 253 9.23 6.63 -42.07
C SER A 253 10.66 6.27 -42.51
N GLU A 254 11.68 6.66 -41.75
CA GLU A 254 13.10 6.43 -42.05
C GLU A 254 13.67 5.18 -41.37
N GLY A 255 13.00 4.65 -40.34
CA GLY A 255 13.42 3.46 -39.60
C GLY A 255 13.21 3.59 -38.09
N ALA A 256 14.03 2.91 -37.30
CA ALA A 256 13.94 2.91 -35.84
C ALA A 256 14.88 3.94 -35.21
N HIS A 257 14.34 4.90 -34.47
CA HIS A 257 15.10 5.90 -33.71
C HIS A 257 15.26 5.47 -32.25
N GLU A 258 16.47 5.57 -31.71
CA GLU A 258 16.69 5.49 -30.26
C GLU A 258 16.23 6.81 -29.64
N VAL A 259 15.24 6.76 -28.75
CA VAL A 259 14.64 7.97 -28.13
C VAL A 259 15.02 8.14 -26.66
N ALA A 260 15.42 7.06 -25.98
CA ALA A 260 15.91 7.11 -24.60
C ALA A 260 16.82 5.90 -24.32
N GLN A 261 17.71 6.03 -23.34
CA GLN A 261 18.45 4.91 -22.78
C GLN A 261 18.79 5.13 -21.31
N CYS A 262 18.96 4.04 -20.56
CA CYS A 262 19.35 4.04 -19.17
C CYS A 262 20.12 2.76 -18.84
N GLU A 263 21.15 2.88 -18.00
CA GLU A 263 21.86 1.72 -17.48
C GLU A 263 21.04 1.08 -16.35
N VAL A 264 20.97 -0.26 -16.36
CA VAL A 264 20.27 -1.02 -15.35
C VAL A 264 21.11 -1.06 -14.07
N GLU A 265 20.59 -0.47 -13.02
CA GLU A 265 21.21 -0.49 -11.70
C GLU A 265 20.67 -1.65 -10.85
N ARG A 266 21.44 -2.10 -9.86
CA ARG A 266 20.98 -3.11 -8.90
C ARG A 266 20.20 -2.45 -7.77
N ILE A 267 19.11 -3.09 -7.34
CA ILE A 267 18.48 -2.83 -6.04
C ILE A 267 18.62 -4.05 -5.12
N GLU A 268 18.65 -3.80 -3.82
CA GLU A 268 18.54 -4.86 -2.81
C GLU A 268 17.19 -5.59 -2.95
N SER A 269 17.23 -6.92 -2.97
CA SER A 269 16.05 -7.76 -3.27
C SER A 269 15.18 -8.11 -2.07
N THR A 270 15.40 -7.49 -0.91
CA THR A 270 14.51 -7.73 0.22
C THR A 270 13.13 -7.14 -0.07
N PRO A 271 12.02 -7.80 0.35
CA PRO A 271 10.67 -7.32 0.06
C PRO A 271 10.44 -5.85 0.44
N LYS A 272 10.97 -5.43 1.60
CA LYS A 272 10.89 -4.06 2.07
C LYS A 272 11.61 -3.07 1.15
N LYS A 273 12.84 -3.38 0.72
CA LYS A 273 13.64 -2.48 -0.13
C LYS A 273 13.05 -2.33 -1.52
N LEU A 274 12.52 -3.43 -2.06
CA LEU A 274 11.78 -3.40 -3.31
C LEU A 274 10.52 -2.53 -3.21
N ALA A 275 9.76 -2.68 -2.12
CA ALA A 275 8.59 -1.84 -1.87
C ALA A 275 8.94 -0.37 -1.65
N GLU A 276 10.03 -0.07 -0.92
CA GLU A 276 10.53 1.30 -0.72
C GLU A 276 10.82 1.95 -2.07
N PHE A 277 11.50 1.24 -2.98
CA PHE A 277 11.74 1.75 -4.34
C PHE A 277 10.45 1.91 -5.14
N LEU A 278 9.58 0.90 -5.17
CA LEU A 278 8.32 1.01 -5.90
C LEU A 278 7.45 2.17 -5.39
N ALA A 279 7.52 2.48 -4.10
CA ALA A 279 6.85 3.62 -3.50
C ALA A 279 7.44 4.98 -3.93
N THR A 280 8.68 5.04 -4.43
CA THR A 280 9.28 6.27 -4.98
C THR A 280 8.74 6.63 -6.36
N ILE A 281 8.18 5.66 -7.08
CA ILE A 281 7.58 5.90 -8.39
C ILE A 281 6.24 6.59 -8.16
N ASP A 282 6.14 7.84 -8.60
CA ASP A 282 4.92 8.62 -8.45
C ASP A 282 3.77 7.98 -9.24
N THR A 283 2.65 7.78 -8.56
CA THR A 283 1.44 7.15 -9.10
C THR A 283 0.26 7.71 -8.33
N PRO A 284 -0.74 8.31 -9.00
CA PRO A 284 -1.95 8.78 -8.33
C PRO A 284 -2.56 7.68 -7.45
N LEU A 285 -2.93 8.00 -6.21
CA LEU A 285 -3.40 7.00 -5.25
C LEU A 285 -4.64 6.23 -5.73
N SER A 286 -5.48 6.84 -6.56
CA SER A 286 -6.64 6.19 -7.20
C SER A 286 -6.27 5.12 -8.24
N GLU A 287 -5.08 5.22 -8.82
CA GLU A 287 -4.56 4.30 -9.85
C GLU A 287 -3.54 3.29 -9.27
N LEU A 288 -3.01 3.59 -8.08
CA LEU A 288 -2.01 2.77 -7.40
C LEU A 288 -2.45 1.31 -7.21
N PRO A 289 -3.69 0.95 -6.82
CA PRO A 289 -4.10 -0.46 -6.72
C PRO A 289 -4.03 -1.22 -8.05
N LYS A 290 -4.31 -0.54 -9.18
CA LYS A 290 -4.22 -1.14 -10.51
C LYS A 290 -2.77 -1.40 -10.88
N ARG A 291 -1.89 -0.44 -10.58
CA ARG A 291 -0.43 -0.61 -10.74
C ARG A 291 0.07 -1.75 -9.84
N ILE A 292 -0.35 -1.78 -8.58
CA ILE A 292 0.06 -2.82 -7.62
C ILE A 292 -0.32 -4.20 -8.16
N SER A 293 -1.57 -4.37 -8.57
CA SER A 293 -2.05 -5.66 -9.09
C SER A 293 -1.31 -6.10 -10.35
N LYS A 294 -0.90 -5.15 -11.21
CA LYS A 294 -0.25 -5.45 -12.49
C LYS A 294 1.27 -5.63 -12.36
N ILE A 295 1.92 -4.85 -11.50
CA ILE A 295 3.38 -4.69 -11.46
C ILE A 295 3.93 -5.04 -10.07
N ASP A 296 3.50 -4.33 -9.02
CA ASP A 296 4.19 -4.37 -7.74
C ASP A 296 3.99 -5.71 -6.99
N GLU A 297 2.76 -6.24 -6.98
CA GLU A 297 2.41 -7.48 -6.26
C GLU A 297 3.16 -8.70 -6.79
N PRO A 298 3.21 -9.01 -8.10
CA PRO A 298 3.96 -10.16 -8.60
C PRO A 298 5.45 -10.13 -8.22
N LEU A 299 6.05 -8.93 -8.18
CA LEU A 299 7.47 -8.76 -7.85
C LEU A 299 7.71 -8.91 -6.34
N ILE A 300 6.90 -8.24 -5.52
CA ILE A 300 7.03 -8.27 -4.07
C ILE A 300 6.66 -9.67 -3.54
N SER A 301 5.61 -10.31 -4.05
CA SER A 301 5.20 -11.65 -3.63
C SER A 301 6.25 -12.71 -4.00
N SER A 302 6.90 -12.59 -5.16
CA SER A 302 8.07 -13.40 -5.52
C SER A 302 9.23 -13.22 -4.53
N ALA A 303 9.57 -11.97 -4.18
CA ALA A 303 10.61 -11.69 -3.18
C ALA A 303 10.25 -12.23 -1.77
N ILE A 304 8.98 -12.12 -1.37
CA ILE A 304 8.48 -12.69 -0.11
C ILE A 304 8.56 -14.22 -0.13
N ALA A 305 8.18 -14.87 -1.22
CA ALA A 305 8.26 -16.32 -1.37
C ALA A 305 9.72 -16.82 -1.27
N GLN A 306 10.66 -16.11 -1.89
CA GLN A 306 12.09 -16.41 -1.78
C GLN A 306 12.59 -16.24 -0.34
N LYS A 307 12.22 -15.14 0.34
CA LYS A 307 12.51 -14.94 1.76
C LYS A 307 11.95 -16.11 2.57
N ASN A 308 10.66 -16.43 2.45
CA ASN A 308 10.01 -17.49 3.21
C ASN A 308 10.64 -18.87 2.97
N LYS A 309 11.07 -19.17 1.74
CA LYS A 309 11.81 -20.41 1.44
C LYS A 309 13.16 -20.48 2.14
N ALA A 310 13.89 -19.36 2.19
CA ALA A 310 15.17 -19.29 2.91
C ALA A 310 14.96 -19.43 4.43
N ILE A 311 13.90 -18.80 4.96
CA ILE A 311 13.50 -18.88 6.38
C ILE A 311 13.19 -20.31 6.80
N ALA A 312 12.42 -21.04 5.99
CA ALA A 312 11.97 -22.39 6.32
C ALA A 312 13.13 -23.39 6.49
N ALA A 313 14.31 -23.08 5.94
CA ALA A 313 15.52 -23.89 6.09
C ALA A 313 16.38 -23.48 7.30
N MET A 314 16.05 -22.41 8.01
CA MET A 314 16.84 -21.94 9.15
C MET A 314 16.58 -22.80 10.40
N PRO A 315 17.62 -23.14 11.17
CA PRO A 315 17.44 -23.87 12.42
C PRO A 315 16.68 -23.00 13.43
N HIS A 316 15.91 -23.66 14.29
CA HIS A 316 15.22 -23.04 15.40
C HIS A 316 15.97 -23.31 16.71
N GLU A 317 16.10 -22.30 17.55
CA GLU A 317 16.61 -22.44 18.91
C GLU A 317 15.43 -22.35 19.89
N VAL A 318 15.38 -23.27 20.85
CA VAL A 318 14.32 -23.33 21.86
C VAL A 318 14.92 -23.41 23.24
N TYR A 319 14.44 -22.56 24.13
CA TYR A 319 14.84 -22.49 25.53
C TYR A 319 13.61 -22.67 26.39
N SER A 320 13.64 -23.64 27.30
CA SER A 320 12.51 -23.93 28.20
C SER A 320 12.85 -23.52 29.63
N PHE A 321 11.89 -22.85 30.28
CA PHE A 321 11.98 -22.42 31.67
C PHE A 321 10.80 -23.05 32.42
N GLY A 322 11.06 -24.12 33.16
CA GLY A 322 10.02 -24.95 33.77
C GLY A 322 9.33 -25.90 32.78
N GLU A 323 8.35 -26.66 33.28
CA GLU A 323 7.53 -27.58 32.49
C GLU A 323 6.04 -27.32 32.73
N CYS A 324 5.24 -27.36 31.65
CA CYS A 324 3.78 -27.37 31.73
C CYS A 324 3.30 -28.75 31.26
N SER A 325 2.58 -29.46 32.12
CA SER A 325 2.07 -30.81 31.84
C SER A 325 0.64 -30.73 31.30
N ASN A 326 0.41 -31.30 30.12
CA ASN A 326 -0.92 -31.39 29.47
C ASN A 326 -1.67 -30.04 29.39
N PRO A 327 -1.09 -29.00 28.77
CA PRO A 327 -1.78 -27.72 28.60
C PRO A 327 -3.04 -27.89 27.74
N GLU A 328 -4.10 -27.18 28.12
CA GLU A 328 -5.33 -27.03 27.34
C GLU A 328 -5.20 -25.94 26.27
N ALA A 329 -4.50 -24.84 26.60
CA ALA A 329 -4.21 -23.74 25.67
C ALA A 329 -2.71 -23.41 25.55
N SER A 330 -2.25 -23.11 24.34
CA SER A 330 -0.92 -22.56 24.08
C SER A 330 -1.05 -21.08 23.75
N ILE A 331 -0.46 -20.22 24.59
CA ILE A 331 -0.43 -18.77 24.41
C ILE A 331 0.86 -18.40 23.67
N ILE A 332 0.73 -17.92 22.44
CA ILE A 332 1.83 -17.61 21.52
C ILE A 332 1.99 -16.10 21.43
N ILE A 333 3.18 -15.61 21.77
CA ILE A 333 3.47 -14.18 21.93
C ILE A 333 4.73 -13.81 21.13
N PRO A 334 4.58 -13.25 19.92
CA PRO A 334 5.70 -12.70 19.17
C PRO A 334 6.33 -11.48 19.88
N LEU A 335 7.66 -11.39 19.85
CA LEU A 335 8.44 -10.31 20.44
C LEU A 335 9.24 -9.57 19.36
N TYR A 336 9.05 -8.25 19.27
CA TYR A 336 9.74 -7.40 18.31
C TYR A 336 10.06 -6.02 18.91
N GLY A 337 11.28 -5.51 18.68
CA GLY A 337 11.75 -4.19 19.13
C GLY A 337 12.00 -4.04 20.64
N ARG A 338 11.24 -4.71 21.51
CA ARG A 338 11.37 -4.61 22.97
C ARG A 338 10.84 -5.85 23.70
N VAL A 339 11.23 -6.01 24.97
CA VAL A 339 10.85 -7.15 25.84
C VAL A 339 10.37 -6.76 27.23
N ASP A 340 10.42 -5.49 27.58
CA ASP A 340 10.06 -4.98 28.90
C ASP A 340 8.58 -5.19 29.25
N PHE A 341 7.70 -5.31 28.26
CA PHE A 341 6.29 -5.66 28.49
C PHE A 341 6.05 -7.10 28.94
N VAL A 342 7.02 -8.00 28.74
CA VAL A 342 6.89 -9.41 29.16
C VAL A 342 6.74 -9.51 30.67
N GLU A 343 7.45 -8.68 31.45
CA GLU A 343 7.33 -8.68 32.92
C GLU A 343 5.92 -8.30 33.37
N ALA A 344 5.32 -7.28 32.72
CA ALA A 344 3.94 -6.87 33.01
C ALA A 344 2.93 -7.97 32.62
N GLN A 345 3.11 -8.66 31.49
CA GLN A 345 2.29 -9.81 31.13
C GLN A 345 2.40 -10.93 32.17
N MET A 346 3.62 -11.26 32.60
CA MET A 346 3.88 -12.28 33.61
C MET A 346 3.24 -11.95 34.95
N GLN A 347 3.23 -10.68 35.36
CA GLN A 347 2.52 -10.23 36.56
C GLN A 347 0.99 -10.42 36.46
N CYS A 348 0.41 -10.21 35.28
CA CYS A 348 -1.01 -10.50 35.05
C CYS A 348 -1.26 -12.01 35.08
N PHE A 349 -0.44 -12.79 34.37
CA PHE A 349 -0.58 -14.24 34.26
C PHE A 349 -0.36 -14.97 35.59
N SER A 350 0.52 -14.46 36.46
CA SER A 350 0.80 -15.10 37.76
C SER A 350 -0.36 -14.97 38.75
N LYS A 351 -1.37 -14.15 38.43
CA LYS A 351 -2.60 -14.00 39.21
C LYS A 351 -3.75 -14.86 38.66
N ASP A 352 -3.53 -15.52 37.53
CA ASP A 352 -4.53 -16.30 36.82
C ASP A 352 -4.27 -17.80 37.02
N LEU A 353 -5.18 -18.46 37.76
CA LEU A 353 -5.05 -19.89 38.08
C LEU A 353 -5.27 -20.77 36.84
N PHE A 354 -6.08 -20.33 35.88
CA PHE A 354 -6.27 -21.08 34.65
C PHE A 354 -4.97 -21.09 33.85
N ILE A 355 -4.33 -19.93 33.71
CA ILE A 355 -3.03 -19.85 33.02
C ILE A 355 -1.96 -20.71 33.71
N GLN A 356 -1.88 -20.64 35.04
CA GLN A 356 -0.88 -21.40 35.81
C GLN A 356 -1.02 -22.92 35.66
N ASN A 357 -2.26 -23.43 35.56
CA ASN A 357 -2.52 -24.86 35.61
C ASN A 357 -2.84 -25.49 34.25
N HIS A 358 -3.32 -24.71 33.28
CA HIS A 358 -3.88 -25.21 32.02
C HIS A 358 -3.28 -24.55 30.77
N CYS A 359 -2.39 -23.56 30.91
CA CYS A 359 -1.76 -22.93 29.75
C CYS A 359 -0.26 -23.18 29.68
N GLU A 360 0.26 -23.27 28.46
CA GLU A 360 1.68 -23.08 28.19
C GLU A 360 1.92 -21.74 27.49
N LEU A 361 3.01 -21.06 27.86
CA LEU A 361 3.41 -19.79 27.25
C LEU A 361 4.56 -20.01 26.27
N ILE A 362 4.49 -19.39 25.09
CA ILE A 362 5.50 -19.48 24.04
C ILE A 362 5.81 -18.08 23.54
N TYR A 363 6.96 -17.55 23.95
CA TYR A 363 7.49 -16.30 23.44
C TYR A 363 8.32 -16.56 22.19
N VAL A 364 7.96 -15.94 21.07
CA VAL A 364 8.68 -16.10 19.80
C VAL A 364 9.45 -14.82 19.52
N ILE A 365 10.77 -14.88 19.58
CA ILE A 365 11.62 -13.74 19.23
C ILE A 365 11.57 -13.55 17.72
N ASP A 366 11.17 -12.36 17.24
CA ASP A 366 11.16 -12.00 15.82
C ASP A 366 12.17 -10.89 15.50
N ASP A 367 12.74 -10.25 16.53
CA ASP A 367 13.83 -9.30 16.42
C ASP A 367 15.15 -9.94 16.90
N PRO A 368 16.13 -10.17 16.00
CA PRO A 368 17.43 -10.76 16.38
C PRO A 368 18.14 -10.02 17.51
N THR A 369 17.91 -8.71 17.67
CA THR A 369 18.57 -7.90 18.70
C THR A 369 18.08 -8.23 20.12
N LEU A 370 16.93 -8.88 20.25
CA LEU A 370 16.32 -9.24 21.53
C LEU A 370 16.75 -10.61 22.06
N VAL A 371 17.44 -11.43 21.25
CA VAL A 371 17.78 -12.81 21.61
C VAL A 371 18.57 -12.89 22.92
N GLU A 372 19.71 -12.20 23.01
CA GLU A 372 20.54 -12.22 24.21
C GLU A 372 19.93 -11.47 25.41
N PRO A 373 19.36 -10.25 25.25
CA PRO A 373 18.64 -9.59 26.34
C PRO A 373 17.51 -10.44 26.92
N PHE A 374 16.71 -11.09 26.09
CA PHE A 374 15.55 -11.85 26.54
C PHE A 374 15.95 -13.17 27.21
N LYS A 375 16.97 -13.86 26.71
CA LYS A 375 17.52 -15.06 27.39
C LYS A 375 17.94 -14.76 28.82
N LYS A 376 18.63 -13.63 29.03
CA LYS A 376 19.07 -13.22 30.37
C LYS A 376 17.86 -12.92 31.26
N LEU A 377 16.90 -12.16 30.76
CA LEU A 377 15.68 -11.81 31.48
C LEU A 377 14.82 -13.04 31.83
N SER A 378 14.82 -14.07 30.97
CA SER A 378 13.94 -15.23 31.11
C SER A 378 14.16 -16.02 32.40
N SER A 379 15.41 -16.16 32.84
CA SER A 379 15.72 -16.87 34.09
C SER A 379 15.19 -16.12 35.31
N ASP A 380 15.34 -14.80 35.31
CA ASP A 380 14.90 -13.93 36.41
C ASP A 380 13.37 -13.89 36.48
N ILE A 381 12.69 -13.75 35.34
CA ILE A 381 11.22 -13.76 35.26
C ILE A 381 10.65 -15.10 35.71
N HIS A 382 11.21 -16.23 35.25
CA HIS A 382 10.73 -17.55 35.69
C HIS A 382 10.88 -17.73 37.20
N ALA A 383 12.03 -17.34 37.77
CA ALA A 383 12.26 -17.43 39.21
C ALA A 383 11.32 -16.52 40.04
N LEU A 384 10.96 -15.35 39.49
CA LEU A 384 10.10 -14.38 40.18
C LEU A 384 8.61 -14.76 40.15
N TYR A 385 8.10 -15.20 39.01
CA TYR A 385 6.66 -15.45 38.81
C TYR A 385 6.27 -16.92 38.86
N GLY A 386 7.23 -17.85 38.72
CA GLY A 386 6.98 -19.29 38.79
C GLY A 386 6.20 -19.88 37.63
N ILE A 387 5.91 -19.11 36.57
CA ILE A 387 5.15 -19.57 35.41
C ILE A 387 6.10 -20.24 34.41
N PRO A 388 5.80 -21.47 33.94
CA PRO A 388 6.58 -22.12 32.89
C PRO A 388 6.38 -21.46 31.53
N PHE A 389 7.46 -21.30 30.76
CA PHE A 389 7.37 -20.81 29.37
C PHE A 389 8.52 -21.29 28.49
N LYS A 390 8.28 -21.23 27.17
CA LYS A 390 9.27 -21.47 26.12
C LYS A 390 9.66 -20.16 25.46
N VAL A 391 10.92 -20.06 25.06
CA VAL A 391 11.44 -19.01 24.18
C VAL A 391 11.89 -19.66 22.89
N VAL A 392 11.36 -19.19 21.77
CA VAL A 392 11.64 -19.72 20.43
C VAL A 392 12.31 -18.64 19.59
N TRP A 393 13.44 -18.97 18.98
CA TRP A 393 14.14 -18.09 18.03
C TRP A 393 14.31 -18.78 16.68
N GLY A 394 13.84 -18.12 15.62
CA GLY A 394 13.78 -18.67 14.26
C GLY A 394 14.92 -18.26 13.32
N GLY A 395 16.01 -17.71 13.85
CA GLY A 395 17.21 -17.32 13.09
C GLY A 395 17.15 -15.94 12.40
N LEU A 396 15.96 -15.43 12.10
CA LEU A 396 15.76 -14.11 11.49
C LEU A 396 14.36 -13.56 11.76
N ASN A 397 14.14 -12.30 11.34
CA ASN A 397 12.83 -11.68 11.31
C ASN A 397 11.89 -12.31 10.25
N ARG A 398 10.84 -12.97 10.73
CA ARG A 398 9.77 -13.63 9.99
C ARG A 398 8.51 -12.77 9.89
N GLY A 399 8.42 -11.68 10.65
CA GLY A 399 7.23 -10.86 10.75
C GLY A 399 6.14 -11.52 11.59
N PHE A 400 5.06 -10.80 11.86
CA PHE A 400 4.00 -11.26 12.77
C PHE A 400 3.42 -12.63 12.39
N SER A 401 2.98 -12.83 11.13
CA SER A 401 2.46 -14.13 10.67
C SER A 401 3.48 -15.26 10.82
N GLY A 402 4.73 -15.00 10.43
CA GLY A 402 5.79 -16.00 10.46
C GLY A 402 6.21 -16.39 11.88
N ALA A 403 6.23 -15.42 12.80
CA ALA A 403 6.51 -15.64 14.21
C ALA A 403 5.38 -16.42 14.89
N ASN A 404 4.11 -16.08 14.64
CA ASN A 404 2.98 -16.85 15.16
C ASN A 404 2.98 -18.29 14.64
N ASN A 405 3.15 -18.48 13.32
CA ASN A 405 3.27 -19.81 12.71
C ASN A 405 4.41 -20.62 13.35
N LEU A 406 5.58 -20.00 13.56
CA LEU A 406 6.70 -20.64 14.26
C LEU A 406 6.34 -21.03 15.70
N GLY A 407 5.61 -20.19 16.43
CA GLY A 407 5.14 -20.50 17.77
C GLY A 407 4.20 -21.71 17.80
N VAL A 408 3.33 -21.85 16.79
CA VAL A 408 2.41 -23.00 16.67
C VAL A 408 3.16 -24.34 16.52
N GLU A 409 4.34 -24.34 15.89
CA GLU A 409 5.17 -25.55 15.76
C GLU A 409 5.66 -26.09 17.13
N TYR A 410 5.72 -25.24 18.15
CA TYR A 410 6.16 -25.58 19.52
C TYR A 410 5.02 -25.66 20.54
N ALA A 411 3.81 -25.29 20.11
CA ALA A 411 2.59 -25.45 20.85
C ALA A 411 2.15 -26.92 20.83
N THR A 412 1.62 -27.39 21.95
CA THR A 412 1.20 -28.79 22.18
C THR A 412 -0.27 -28.89 22.55
N ALA A 413 -0.89 -27.77 22.90
CA ALA A 413 -2.25 -27.73 23.39
C ALA A 413 -3.31 -27.79 22.28
N HIS A 414 -4.56 -28.04 22.70
CA HIS A 414 -5.72 -28.10 21.82
C HIS A 414 -6.15 -26.69 21.34
N TYR A 415 -6.15 -25.72 22.24
CA TYR A 415 -6.45 -24.33 21.91
C TYR A 415 -5.17 -23.55 21.61
N LEU A 416 -5.23 -22.69 20.60
CA LEU A 416 -4.18 -21.75 20.24
C LEU A 416 -4.69 -20.35 20.54
N LEU A 417 -3.96 -19.62 21.38
CA LEU A 417 -4.21 -18.21 21.65
C LEU A 417 -3.03 -17.38 21.12
N PHE A 418 -3.30 -16.51 20.15
CA PHE A 418 -2.34 -15.54 19.65
C PHE A 418 -2.51 -14.24 20.42
N LEU A 419 -1.43 -13.69 20.97
CA LEU A 419 -1.46 -12.49 21.79
C LEU A 419 -0.29 -11.56 21.49
N ASN A 420 -0.56 -10.28 21.30
CA ASN A 420 0.49 -9.28 21.19
C ASN A 420 1.24 -9.09 22.51
N SER A 421 2.55 -8.82 22.44
CA SER A 421 3.41 -8.60 23.62
C SER A 421 3.02 -7.39 24.47
N ASP A 422 2.26 -6.45 23.91
CA ASP A 422 1.79 -5.21 24.54
C ASP A 422 0.27 -5.23 24.84
N ALA A 423 -0.34 -6.42 24.89
CA ALA A 423 -1.71 -6.65 25.32
C ALA A 423 -1.74 -7.30 26.72
N PHE A 424 -2.57 -6.74 27.61
CA PHE A 424 -2.63 -7.09 29.03
C PHE A 424 -4.08 -7.34 29.45
N PRO A 425 -4.42 -8.49 30.06
CA PRO A 425 -5.76 -8.76 30.55
C PRO A 425 -6.10 -7.87 31.74
N THR A 426 -7.34 -7.38 31.80
CA THR A 426 -7.81 -6.56 32.92
C THR A 426 -8.17 -7.41 34.15
N ASN A 427 -8.60 -8.65 33.93
CA ASN A 427 -9.03 -9.58 34.97
C ASN A 427 -8.49 -11.01 34.74
N PRO A 428 -8.22 -11.79 35.80
CA PRO A 428 -7.95 -13.23 35.70
C PRO A 428 -9.14 -14.03 35.15
N GLY A 429 -8.88 -15.25 34.66
CA GLY A 429 -9.88 -16.17 34.10
C GLY A 429 -10.30 -15.81 32.67
N TRP A 430 -9.55 -14.95 31.99
CA TRP A 430 -9.93 -14.43 30.67
C TRP A 430 -9.75 -15.49 29.56
N VAL A 431 -8.72 -16.34 29.65
CA VAL A 431 -8.50 -17.44 28.69
C VAL A 431 -9.59 -18.50 28.83
N GLU A 432 -9.91 -18.88 30.08
CA GLU A 432 -10.99 -19.84 30.41
C GLU A 432 -12.33 -19.38 29.82
N GLN A 433 -12.68 -18.11 30.02
CA GLN A 433 -13.90 -17.52 29.45
C GLN A 433 -13.92 -17.55 27.92
N LEU A 434 -12.78 -17.25 27.27
CA LEU A 434 -12.70 -17.34 25.80
C LEU A 434 -12.84 -18.80 25.32
N THR A 435 -12.22 -19.77 26.01
CA THR A 435 -12.38 -21.20 25.68
C THR A 435 -13.82 -21.66 25.86
N ASP A 436 -14.50 -21.23 26.92
CA ASP A 436 -15.90 -21.56 27.17
C ASP A 436 -16.81 -21.00 26.07
N VAL A 437 -16.59 -19.75 25.67
CA VAL A 437 -17.35 -19.14 24.57
C VAL A 437 -17.10 -19.89 23.26
N LEU A 438 -15.85 -20.19 22.93
CA LEU A 438 -15.50 -20.94 21.71
C LEU A 438 -16.18 -22.32 21.69
N ASN A 439 -16.23 -23.02 22.83
CA ASN A 439 -16.85 -24.33 22.95
C ASN A 439 -18.38 -24.30 23.00
N SER A 440 -18.98 -23.16 23.35
CA SER A 440 -20.44 -23.04 23.50
C SER A 440 -21.21 -23.28 22.20
N ASN A 441 -20.55 -23.12 21.05
CA ASN A 441 -21.13 -23.34 19.73
C ASN A 441 -20.09 -23.88 18.75
N SER A 442 -20.36 -25.04 18.15
CA SER A 442 -19.45 -25.68 17.19
C SER A 442 -19.20 -24.85 15.94
N ASP A 443 -20.04 -23.87 15.61
CA ASP A 443 -19.88 -22.99 14.44
C ASP A 443 -18.91 -21.83 14.71
N PHE A 444 -18.52 -21.60 15.97
CA PHE A 444 -17.53 -20.59 16.32
C PHE A 444 -16.14 -21.08 15.92
N GLY A 445 -15.49 -20.31 15.03
CA GLY A 445 -14.15 -20.63 14.55
C GLY A 445 -13.06 -19.92 15.33
N VAL A 446 -13.30 -18.65 15.67
CA VAL A 446 -12.37 -17.83 16.43
C VAL A 446 -13.12 -16.85 17.32
N VAL A 447 -12.61 -16.66 18.54
CA VAL A 447 -13.13 -15.68 19.50
C VAL A 447 -12.04 -14.64 19.80
N SER A 448 -12.46 -13.38 19.99
CA SER A 448 -11.59 -12.27 20.38
C SER A 448 -12.25 -11.45 21.49
N PRO A 449 -11.49 -11.03 22.52
CA PRO A 449 -11.99 -10.13 23.55
C PRO A 449 -12.16 -8.70 23.01
N ARG A 450 -12.76 -7.83 23.84
CA ARG A 450 -12.66 -6.38 23.68
C ARG A 450 -11.24 -5.92 23.97
N LEU A 451 -10.71 -5.08 23.08
CA LEU A 451 -9.45 -4.41 23.33
C LEU A 451 -9.69 -2.94 23.66
N LEU A 452 -8.99 -2.44 24.66
CA LEU A 452 -9.05 -1.06 25.13
C LEU A 452 -7.72 -0.37 24.87
N PHE A 453 -7.77 0.91 24.51
CA PHE A 453 -6.62 1.80 24.57
C PHE A 453 -6.19 2.04 26.03
N ALA A 454 -4.99 2.60 26.20
CA ALA A 454 -4.45 2.96 27.52
C ALA A 454 -5.33 3.97 28.29
N ASP A 455 -6.16 4.76 27.59
CA ASP A 455 -7.11 5.70 28.19
C ASP A 455 -8.46 5.04 28.56
N GLY A 456 -8.62 3.74 28.34
CA GLY A 456 -9.82 2.97 28.64
C GLY A 456 -10.88 3.01 27.54
N SER A 457 -10.67 3.77 26.46
CA SER A 457 -11.59 3.77 25.31
C SER A 457 -11.47 2.49 24.48
N ILE A 458 -12.53 2.11 23.77
CA ILE A 458 -12.52 0.93 22.89
C ILE A 458 -11.48 1.11 21.78
N GLN A 459 -10.65 0.10 21.59
CA GLN A 459 -9.77 -0.04 20.44
C GLN A 459 -10.30 -1.09 19.45
N HIS A 460 -10.89 -2.17 19.95
CA HIS A 460 -11.47 -3.22 19.11
C HIS A 460 -12.73 -3.80 19.73
N ALA A 461 -13.79 -3.84 18.93
CA ALA A 461 -15.08 -4.46 19.23
C ALA A 461 -15.58 -5.28 18.01
N GLY A 462 -14.67 -6.02 17.38
CA GLY A 462 -14.84 -6.59 16.03
C GLY A 462 -14.27 -5.69 14.93
N MET A 463 -14.29 -6.19 13.69
CA MET A 463 -13.90 -5.48 12.47
C MET A 463 -14.95 -5.61 11.38
N GLU A 464 -15.09 -4.54 10.61
CA GLU A 464 -15.90 -4.41 9.41
C GLU A 464 -15.01 -4.07 8.20
N PHE A 465 -15.57 -4.18 7.01
CA PHE A 465 -14.87 -3.85 5.77
C PHE A 465 -15.54 -2.65 5.11
N VAL A 466 -14.75 -1.61 4.82
CA VAL A 466 -15.25 -0.37 4.20
C VAL A 466 -14.53 -0.14 2.88
N TYR A 467 -15.29 0.05 1.81
CA TYR A 467 -14.76 0.43 0.51
C TYR A 467 -14.44 1.92 0.47
N ARG A 468 -13.22 2.24 0.08
CA ARG A 468 -12.73 3.61 -0.13
C ARG A 468 -12.76 3.89 -1.63
N ASN A 469 -13.79 4.59 -2.10
CA ASN A 469 -13.97 4.88 -3.53
C ASN A 469 -12.77 5.64 -4.11
N GLU A 470 -12.25 6.60 -3.33
CA GLU A 470 -11.10 7.44 -3.63
C GLU A 470 -9.80 6.64 -3.85
N LEU A 471 -9.68 5.45 -3.25
CA LEU A 471 -8.53 4.56 -3.39
C LEU A 471 -8.87 3.27 -4.14
N SER A 472 -10.12 3.04 -4.54
CA SER A 472 -10.59 1.79 -5.17
C SER A 472 -10.20 0.50 -4.42
N ILE A 473 -10.22 0.53 -3.09
CA ILE A 473 -9.84 -0.60 -2.23
C ILE A 473 -10.78 -0.81 -1.04
N TRP A 474 -10.90 -2.05 -0.58
CA TRP A 474 -11.46 -2.39 0.73
C TRP A 474 -10.44 -2.22 1.85
N THR A 475 -10.86 -1.64 2.97
CA THR A 475 -10.04 -1.44 4.17
C THR A 475 -10.69 -2.05 5.40
N ASN A 476 -9.87 -2.54 6.33
CA ASN A 476 -10.32 -2.99 7.65
C ASN A 476 -10.72 -1.75 8.48
N HIS A 477 -11.89 -1.82 9.10
CA HIS A 477 -12.45 -0.77 9.94
C HIS A 477 -12.82 -1.34 11.30
N HIS A 478 -12.38 -0.69 12.37
CA HIS A 478 -12.76 -1.05 13.73
C HIS A 478 -13.93 -0.16 14.15
N PRO A 479 -15.18 -0.67 14.16
CA PRO A 479 -16.31 0.09 14.68
C PRO A 479 -16.07 0.48 16.14
N ASN A 480 -16.70 1.57 16.58
CA ASN A 480 -16.66 2.05 17.95
C ASN A 480 -15.26 2.44 18.47
N MET A 481 -14.23 2.48 17.63
CA MET A 481 -12.88 2.88 18.05
C MET A 481 -12.90 4.30 18.67
N GLY A 482 -12.36 4.42 19.88
CA GLY A 482 -12.25 5.67 20.66
C GLY A 482 -13.48 6.03 21.48
N ILE A 483 -14.54 5.19 21.52
CA ILE A 483 -15.71 5.43 22.38
C ILE A 483 -15.56 4.73 23.74
N ASP A 484 -16.34 5.18 24.73
CA ASP A 484 -16.38 4.56 26.05
C ASP A 484 -17.00 3.15 25.99
N PRO A 485 -16.44 2.12 26.67
CA PRO A 485 -16.97 0.76 26.68
C PRO A 485 -18.45 0.63 27.10
N SER A 486 -18.95 1.55 27.92
CA SER A 486 -20.37 1.59 28.33
C SER A 486 -21.34 1.90 27.18
N LEU A 487 -20.83 2.40 26.05
CA LEU A 487 -21.60 2.69 24.84
C LEU A 487 -21.52 1.57 23.79
N ASP A 488 -20.78 0.49 24.06
CA ASP A 488 -20.82 -0.69 23.21
C ASP A 488 -22.20 -1.35 23.32
N LEU A 489 -22.87 -1.49 22.18
CA LEU A 489 -24.21 -2.08 22.12
C LEU A 489 -24.16 -3.61 22.32
N HIS A 490 -22.99 -4.23 22.18
CA HIS A 490 -22.82 -5.66 22.40
C HIS A 490 -22.59 -5.95 23.89
N THR A 491 -23.50 -6.72 24.49
CA THR A 491 -23.40 -7.18 25.88
C THR A 491 -23.08 -8.67 26.01
N GLU A 492 -23.16 -9.41 24.89
CA GLU A 492 -22.95 -10.86 24.82
C GLU A 492 -22.04 -11.21 23.62
N ALA A 493 -21.56 -12.45 23.58
CA ALA A 493 -20.75 -12.96 22.48
C ALA A 493 -21.48 -12.78 21.13
N THR A 494 -20.89 -12.02 20.22
CA THR A 494 -21.55 -11.58 18.98
C THR A 494 -20.74 -11.98 17.76
N MET A 495 -21.42 -12.48 16.72
CA MET A 495 -20.80 -12.73 15.42
C MET A 495 -20.43 -11.41 14.73
N VAL A 496 -19.17 -11.30 14.32
CA VAL A 496 -18.63 -10.14 13.60
C VAL A 496 -17.95 -10.57 12.30
N PRO A 497 -17.80 -9.70 11.29
CA PRO A 497 -17.16 -10.06 10.03
C PRO A 497 -15.72 -10.53 10.16
N ALA A 498 -14.95 -9.96 11.09
CA ALA A 498 -13.58 -10.32 11.42
C ALA A 498 -13.21 -9.83 12.84
N VAL A 499 -12.10 -10.33 13.37
CA VAL A 499 -11.48 -9.93 14.64
C VAL A 499 -9.99 -9.69 14.46
N THR A 500 -9.36 -8.94 15.37
CA THR A 500 -7.95 -8.53 15.19
C THR A 500 -6.94 -9.52 15.77
N GLY A 501 -5.77 -9.61 15.14
CA GLY A 501 -4.67 -10.49 15.54
C GLY A 501 -4.03 -10.15 16.89
N ALA A 502 -4.36 -9.01 17.50
CA ALA A 502 -3.80 -8.63 18.79
C ALA A 502 -4.22 -9.58 19.93
N CYS A 503 -5.38 -10.22 19.83
CA CYS A 503 -5.77 -11.34 20.68
C CYS A 503 -6.81 -12.25 19.99
N MET A 504 -6.44 -13.46 19.61
CA MET A 504 -7.35 -14.43 18.96
C MET A 504 -7.21 -15.82 19.58
N LEU A 505 -8.32 -16.46 19.93
CA LEU A 505 -8.35 -17.85 20.39
C LEU A 505 -9.14 -18.72 19.40
N MET A 506 -8.53 -19.84 18.98
CA MET A 506 -9.16 -20.84 18.13
C MET A 506 -8.63 -22.25 18.43
N THR A 507 -9.23 -23.28 17.83
CA THR A 507 -8.70 -24.64 17.95
C THR A 507 -7.52 -24.86 17.00
N ARG A 508 -6.54 -25.65 17.44
CA ARG A 508 -5.42 -26.12 16.59
C ARG A 508 -5.92 -26.79 15.31
N ALA A 509 -6.92 -27.66 15.43
CA ALA A 509 -7.46 -28.40 14.29
C ALA A 509 -8.00 -27.46 13.20
N LEU A 510 -8.70 -26.39 13.58
CA LEU A 510 -9.17 -25.39 12.62
C LEU A 510 -7.99 -24.61 12.03
N PHE A 511 -7.04 -24.16 12.85
CA PHE A 511 -5.86 -23.41 12.40
C PHE A 511 -5.06 -24.18 11.35
N ASP A 512 -4.80 -25.46 11.61
CA ASP A 512 -4.09 -26.35 10.68
C ASP A 512 -4.89 -26.56 9.40
N SER A 513 -6.22 -26.74 9.50
CA SER A 513 -7.10 -26.94 8.33
C SER A 513 -7.18 -25.74 7.39
N VAL A 514 -7.02 -24.52 7.91
CA VAL A 514 -7.02 -23.27 7.12
C VAL A 514 -5.62 -22.86 6.65
N GLY A 515 -4.59 -23.63 6.99
CA GLY A 515 -3.20 -23.37 6.60
C GLY A 515 -2.54 -22.21 7.37
N GLY A 516 -3.02 -21.90 8.57
CA GLY A 516 -2.44 -20.92 9.48
C GLY A 516 -2.39 -19.47 8.95
N TRP A 517 -1.49 -18.67 9.53
CA TRP A 517 -1.29 -17.27 9.16
C TRP A 517 -0.66 -17.14 7.77
N ASP A 518 -1.14 -16.19 6.95
CA ASP A 518 -0.56 -15.92 5.64
C ASP A 518 0.75 -15.10 5.78
N ASN A 519 1.88 -15.67 5.35
CA ASN A 519 3.20 -15.02 5.37
C ASN A 519 3.45 -14.12 4.14
N GLY A 520 2.42 -13.79 3.36
CA GLY A 520 2.48 -13.04 2.11
C GLY A 520 2.23 -11.53 2.23
N TYR A 521 1.83 -11.03 3.42
CA TYR A 521 1.62 -9.60 3.65
C TYR A 521 2.92 -8.86 3.90
N LEU A 522 3.03 -7.65 3.34
CA LEU A 522 4.23 -6.83 3.41
C LEU A 522 4.18 -5.94 4.66
N ILE A 523 5.05 -6.20 5.64
CA ILE A 523 5.22 -5.35 6.84
C ILE A 523 3.88 -5.20 7.64
N GLY A 524 3.16 -6.31 7.80
CA GLY A 524 1.95 -6.40 8.63
C GLY A 524 0.70 -5.72 8.04
N ASP A 525 -0.39 -5.73 8.81
CA ASP A 525 -1.76 -5.40 8.40
C ASP A 525 -2.39 -6.42 7.44
N PHE A 526 -3.68 -6.69 7.68
CA PHE A 526 -4.56 -7.60 6.93
C PHE A 526 -4.30 -9.10 7.13
N GLU A 527 -3.22 -9.51 7.81
CA GLU A 527 -3.04 -10.92 8.16
C GLU A 527 -4.15 -11.50 9.05
N ASP A 528 -4.75 -10.66 9.91
CA ASP A 528 -5.83 -11.03 10.82
C ASP A 528 -7.17 -11.19 10.09
N SER A 529 -7.53 -10.23 9.23
CA SER A 529 -8.70 -10.36 8.37
C SER A 529 -8.56 -11.49 7.34
N ASP A 530 -7.35 -11.78 6.84
CA ASP A 530 -7.09 -12.93 5.97
C ASP A 530 -7.40 -14.25 6.70
N LEU A 531 -6.91 -14.42 7.93
CA LEU A 531 -7.20 -15.60 8.74
C LEU A 531 -8.71 -15.71 9.02
N CYS A 532 -9.37 -14.60 9.36
CA CYS A 532 -10.83 -14.56 9.54
C CYS A 532 -11.59 -15.00 8.27
N PHE A 533 -11.13 -14.60 7.09
CA PHE A 533 -11.75 -15.02 5.83
C PHE A 533 -11.51 -16.50 5.50
N LYS A 534 -10.31 -17.04 5.75
CA LYS A 534 -10.07 -18.48 5.62
C LYS A 534 -10.99 -19.30 6.53
N ILE A 535 -11.21 -18.83 7.76
CA ILE A 535 -12.13 -19.46 8.73
C ILE A 535 -13.58 -19.41 8.20
N ARG A 536 -13.99 -18.27 7.64
CA ARG A 536 -15.33 -18.11 7.06
C ARG A 536 -15.57 -18.96 5.81
N GLU A 537 -14.56 -19.22 5.00
CA GLU A 537 -14.67 -20.17 3.87
C GLU A 537 -14.98 -21.60 4.33
N GLN A 538 -14.56 -21.98 5.54
CA GLN A 538 -14.92 -23.26 6.17
C GLN A 538 -16.32 -23.24 6.81
N GLY A 539 -17.10 -22.16 6.61
CA GLY A 539 -18.43 -21.99 7.20
C GLY A 539 -18.43 -21.67 8.69
N LYS A 540 -17.27 -21.31 9.26
CA LYS A 540 -17.14 -20.93 10.68
C LYS A 540 -17.24 -19.43 10.89
N HIS A 541 -17.52 -19.02 12.12
CA HIS A 541 -17.78 -17.62 12.47
C HIS A 541 -16.69 -17.00 13.35
N CYS A 542 -16.47 -15.69 13.16
CA CYS A 542 -15.62 -14.87 14.02
C CYS A 542 -16.49 -14.22 15.09
N ILE A 543 -16.07 -14.31 16.35
CA ILE A 543 -16.89 -13.94 17.50
C ILE A 543 -16.16 -12.88 18.33
N TYR A 544 -16.85 -11.79 18.58
CA TYR A 544 -16.44 -10.76 19.51
C TYR A 544 -17.04 -11.04 20.89
N VAL A 545 -16.21 -10.99 21.94
CA VAL A 545 -16.60 -11.27 23.33
C VAL A 545 -16.45 -10.01 24.18
N PRO A 546 -17.52 -9.21 24.35
CA PRO A 546 -17.46 -7.92 25.04
C PRO A 546 -17.25 -8.02 26.56
N THR A 547 -17.45 -9.21 27.15
CA THR A 547 -17.31 -9.46 28.58
C THR A 547 -15.87 -9.72 29.03
N VAL A 548 -14.96 -9.96 28.07
CA VAL A 548 -13.54 -10.14 28.32
C VAL A 548 -12.80 -8.93 27.78
N GLU A 549 -11.96 -8.29 28.59
CA GLU A 549 -11.28 -7.04 28.25
C GLU A 549 -9.77 -7.14 28.43
N LEU A 550 -9.03 -6.67 27.43
CA LEU A 550 -7.58 -6.47 27.50
C LEU A 550 -7.25 -5.01 27.18
N THR A 551 -6.29 -4.43 27.88
CA THR A 551 -5.66 -3.16 27.48
C THR A 551 -4.53 -3.47 26.51
N HIS A 552 -4.53 -2.85 25.32
CA HIS A 552 -3.50 -3.01 24.30
C HIS A 552 -2.86 -1.66 23.97
N LEU A 553 -1.55 -1.53 24.24
CA LEU A 553 -0.80 -0.27 24.20
C LEU A 553 -0.34 0.12 22.78
N GLU A 554 -1.10 -0.27 21.76
CA GLU A 554 -0.86 -0.16 20.31
C GLU A 554 0.21 0.88 19.91
N ARG A 555 1.17 0.44 19.08
CA ARG A 555 2.24 1.25 18.43
C ARG A 555 3.42 1.67 19.31
N GLN A 556 3.51 1.21 20.56
CA GLN A 556 4.72 1.36 21.37
C GLN A 556 5.91 0.50 20.88
N SER A 557 5.65 -0.52 20.06
CA SER A 557 6.64 -1.42 19.43
C SER A 557 6.90 -1.09 17.95
N PHE A 558 6.06 -0.27 17.30
CA PHE A 558 6.06 -0.01 15.85
C PHE A 558 6.49 1.41 15.42
N ASN A 559 6.83 2.29 16.35
CA ASN A 559 7.12 3.72 16.08
C ASN A 559 8.42 4.02 15.28
N LEU A 560 8.93 3.09 14.45
CA LEU A 560 10.27 3.21 13.86
C LEU A 560 10.43 2.92 12.36
N THR A 561 9.37 2.86 11.54
CA THR A 561 9.59 2.65 10.09
C THR A 561 8.76 3.53 9.16
N GLY A 562 9.42 4.55 8.62
CA GLY A 562 9.08 5.18 7.34
C GLY A 562 8.50 6.60 7.44
N ALA A 563 8.74 7.40 6.41
CA ALA A 563 7.98 8.62 6.19
C ALA A 563 6.48 8.27 6.07
N PRO A 564 5.55 9.13 6.55
CA PRO A 564 4.11 8.87 6.52
C PRO A 564 3.54 8.38 5.17
N ASP A 565 4.18 8.76 4.06
CA ASP A 565 3.84 8.35 2.70
C ASP A 565 4.09 6.85 2.42
N PHE A 566 5.23 6.30 2.84
CA PHE A 566 5.56 4.89 2.58
C PHE A 566 4.61 3.94 3.30
N ARG A 567 4.28 4.22 4.57
CA ARG A 567 3.37 3.35 5.34
C ARG A 567 1.98 3.31 4.71
N THR A 568 1.49 4.46 4.22
CA THR A 568 0.21 4.54 3.52
C THR A 568 0.22 3.67 2.26
N LYS A 569 1.28 3.71 1.47
CA LYS A 569 1.44 2.86 0.27
C LYS A 569 1.52 1.37 0.60
N VAL A 570 2.15 0.99 1.71
CA VAL A 570 2.15 -0.40 2.21
C VAL A 570 0.74 -0.86 2.60
N VAL A 571 -0.05 -0.01 3.27
CA VAL A 571 -1.46 -0.31 3.58
C VAL A 571 -2.25 -0.52 2.30
N ILE A 572 -2.10 0.35 1.30
CA ILE A 572 -2.78 0.21 -0.01
C ILE A 572 -2.34 -1.08 -0.72
N TYR A 573 -1.05 -1.43 -0.66
CA TYR A 573 -0.53 -2.69 -1.17
C TYR A 573 -1.20 -3.91 -0.53
N ASN A 574 -1.20 -4.00 0.80
CA ASN A 574 -1.80 -5.13 1.52
C ASN A 574 -3.32 -5.19 1.33
N ALA A 575 -3.99 -4.03 1.30
CA ALA A 575 -5.42 -3.93 0.98
C ALA A 575 -5.74 -4.43 -0.43
N THR A 576 -4.92 -4.07 -1.42
CA THR A 576 -5.06 -4.51 -2.82
C THR A 576 -4.88 -6.03 -2.92
N ARG A 577 -3.83 -6.58 -2.28
CA ARG A 577 -3.61 -8.02 -2.20
C ARG A 577 -4.80 -8.74 -1.56
N HIS A 578 -5.25 -8.26 -0.40
CA HIS A 578 -6.38 -8.82 0.34
C HIS A 578 -7.68 -8.76 -0.47
N GLN A 579 -7.94 -7.64 -1.14
CA GLN A 579 -9.09 -7.49 -2.04
C GLN A 579 -9.05 -8.46 -3.22
N ASN A 580 -7.90 -8.60 -3.88
CA ASN A 580 -7.76 -9.49 -5.02
C ASN A 580 -7.98 -10.95 -4.61
N LYS A 581 -7.48 -11.33 -3.43
CA LYS A 581 -7.65 -12.66 -2.85
C LYS A 581 -9.09 -12.95 -2.40
N TRP A 582 -9.75 -11.98 -1.77
CA TRP A 582 -11.02 -12.18 -1.05
C TRP A 582 -12.22 -11.43 -1.63
N SER A 583 -12.16 -11.04 -2.91
CA SER A 583 -13.17 -10.21 -3.58
C SER A 583 -14.62 -10.68 -3.36
N SER A 584 -14.88 -11.99 -3.44
CA SER A 584 -16.21 -12.55 -3.24
C SER A 584 -16.74 -12.36 -1.81
N LEU A 585 -15.93 -12.68 -0.80
CA LEU A 585 -16.32 -12.55 0.62
C LEU A 585 -16.48 -11.08 1.03
N LEU A 586 -15.64 -10.19 0.50
CA LEU A 586 -15.74 -8.75 0.72
C LEU A 586 -17.07 -8.21 0.20
N GLN A 587 -17.48 -8.59 -1.02
CA GLN A 587 -18.77 -8.18 -1.59
C GLN A 587 -19.96 -8.67 -0.75
N GLN A 588 -19.91 -9.91 -0.26
CA GLN A 588 -20.96 -10.46 0.60
C GLN A 588 -21.05 -9.76 1.96
N SER A 589 -19.93 -9.28 2.49
CA SER A 589 -19.87 -8.54 3.76
C SER A 589 -20.55 -7.16 3.71
N VAL A 590 -20.88 -6.64 2.53
CA VAL A 590 -21.63 -5.38 2.34
C VAL A 590 -23.14 -5.61 2.35
N SER A 591 -23.59 -6.78 1.92
CA SER A 591 -25.01 -7.05 1.64
C SER A 591 -25.86 -7.32 2.89
N LYS A 592 -25.28 -7.21 4.09
CA LYS A 592 -25.93 -7.49 5.38
C LYS A 592 -25.92 -6.29 6.35
N GLY A 593 -25.64 -5.09 5.86
CA GLY A 593 -25.76 -3.83 6.62
C GLY A 593 -27.14 -3.21 6.52
#